data_AF-A0A9D6SWK1-F1
#
_entry.id   AF-A0A9D6SWK1-F1
#
_cell.length_a   1.000
_cell.length_b   1.000
_cell.length_c   1.000
_cell.angle_alpha   90.00
_cell.angle_beta   90.00
_cell.angle_gamma   90.00
#
_symmetry.space_group_name_H-M   'P 1'
#
loop_
_entity.id
_entity.type
_entity.pdbx_description
1 polymer ?
#
loop_
_entity_poly.entity_id
_entity_poly.type
_entity_poly.pdbx_seq_one_letter_code
_entity_poly.pdbx_strand_id
1 'polypeptide(L)'
;MDATTFRTCAHTGLRVHLTAERLIKVHAVAGVLAILFGGIAAVLVVLTRWPAVHLLDPAMYYRALTFHGINMLIFWIIFFEIAILYFAAPIVLGSRVAWPRMGWVGFLLMVAGSIMIDVAILRGGADVMFTSYVPLRAVSYFYLGWILYAVGALIGVLNFFATLVVAKAEKTYEGSIPLVTFGALTAAIIAVVALAHGAIIYIPTWLWSLGIVQNLDAGMYRLVWWGLGHSSQQINVAAMVAVWYLLATLTVGAVPINEKVSRWAFVLYILFINLASAHHLLVDPQVSPAWKVWNTSYGMYLAVLASMIHGMTVPASVEVAQRRHGLSKGMFEWLTKAPWGNPGFAALFLSLVLFGFMGGITGVTFGAEQVNIISHNTLRIPGHFHSTVVAGTTLAFMGLTYFVVPLIWRRRIVAPKLATLQVYVFGIGIAIFAAGMTTAGSYAVP
;
A
#
# COMPACT_ATOMS: atom_id res chain seq x y z
N MET A 1 10.80 -33.14 -13.06
CA MET A 1 10.83 -31.93 -12.20
C MET A 1 10.79 -32.41 -10.77
N ASP A 2 11.78 -32.02 -9.97
CA ASP A 2 12.09 -32.67 -8.70
C ASP A 2 11.11 -32.28 -7.57
N ALA A 3 10.62 -33.27 -6.83
CA ALA A 3 9.70 -33.11 -5.70
C ALA A 3 10.31 -32.30 -4.54
N THR A 4 11.63 -32.08 -4.56
CA THR A 4 12.40 -31.32 -3.57
C THR A 4 12.16 -29.81 -3.62
N THR A 5 11.59 -29.26 -4.69
CA THR A 5 11.51 -27.80 -4.92
C THR A 5 10.11 -27.21 -4.69
N PHE A 6 9.08 -28.06 -4.67
CA PHE A 6 7.68 -27.68 -4.52
C PHE A 6 6.98 -28.51 -3.46
N ARG A 7 5.96 -27.94 -2.82
CA ARG A 7 5.00 -28.67 -2.01
C ARG A 7 3.58 -28.41 -2.48
N THR A 8 2.66 -29.32 -2.20
CA THR A 8 1.23 -29.07 -2.37
C THR A 8 0.66 -28.52 -1.06
N CYS A 9 -0.11 -27.44 -1.13
CA CYS A 9 -0.81 -26.90 0.03
C CYS A 9 -1.99 -27.81 0.39
N ALA A 10 -1.99 -28.36 1.61
CA ALA A 10 -3.08 -29.24 2.06
C ALA A 10 -4.44 -28.53 2.17
N HIS A 11 -4.46 -27.20 2.32
CA HIS A 11 -5.69 -26.43 2.48
C HIS A 11 -6.27 -25.94 1.15
N THR A 12 -5.42 -25.57 0.19
CA THR A 12 -5.85 -24.95 -1.07
C THR A 12 -5.55 -25.78 -2.32
N GLY A 13 -4.80 -26.89 -2.19
CA GLY A 13 -4.32 -27.68 -3.33
C GLY A 13 -3.25 -27.00 -4.18
N LEU A 14 -2.91 -25.73 -3.90
CA LEU A 14 -1.94 -24.98 -4.71
C LEU A 14 -0.54 -25.59 -4.64
N ARG A 15 0.15 -25.56 -5.78
CA ARG A 15 1.56 -25.92 -5.89
C ARG A 15 2.43 -24.75 -5.45
N VAL A 16 3.14 -24.92 -4.34
CA VAL A 16 3.91 -23.88 -3.64
C VAL A 16 5.41 -24.09 -3.86
N HIS A 17 6.05 -23.14 -4.53
CA HIS A 17 7.51 -23.11 -4.67
C HIS A 17 8.17 -22.74 -3.34
N LEU A 18 9.07 -23.58 -2.83
CA LEU A 18 9.62 -23.43 -1.46
C LEU A 18 10.42 -22.15 -1.26
N THR A 19 11.15 -21.68 -2.29
CA THR A 19 11.88 -20.41 -2.17
C THR A 19 10.94 -19.21 -2.21
N ALA A 20 9.85 -19.28 -2.99
CA ALA A 20 8.83 -18.23 -2.97
C ALA A 20 8.19 -18.15 -1.59
N GLU A 21 7.83 -19.30 -1.02
CA GLU A 21 7.28 -19.39 0.34
C GLU A 21 8.20 -18.74 1.38
N ARG A 22 9.52 -19.00 1.32
CA ARG A 22 10.48 -18.37 2.25
C ARG A 22 10.58 -16.87 2.04
N LEU A 23 10.62 -16.40 0.79
CA LEU A 23 10.66 -14.97 0.47
C LEU A 23 9.38 -14.26 0.95
N ILE A 24 8.20 -14.85 0.75
CA ILE A 24 6.94 -14.33 1.30
C ILE A 24 7.04 -14.18 2.82
N LYS A 25 7.54 -15.21 3.52
CA LYS A 25 7.66 -15.18 4.98
C LYS A 25 8.53 -14.04 5.48
N VAL A 26 9.74 -13.90 4.93
CA VAL A 26 10.70 -12.90 5.43
C VAL A 26 10.24 -11.47 5.13
N HIS A 27 9.65 -11.22 3.96
CA HIS A 27 9.10 -9.91 3.63
C HIS A 27 7.88 -9.58 4.50
N ALA A 28 6.93 -10.52 4.66
CA ALA A 28 5.78 -10.30 5.52
C ALA A 28 6.18 -10.06 6.99
N VAL A 29 7.17 -10.80 7.51
CA VAL A 29 7.69 -10.58 8.88
C VAL A 29 8.38 -9.22 8.99
N ALA A 30 9.21 -8.83 8.03
CA ALA A 30 9.84 -7.51 8.01
C ALA A 30 8.79 -6.39 8.02
N GLY A 31 7.73 -6.54 7.22
CA GLY A 31 6.58 -5.64 7.26
C GLY A 31 5.94 -5.59 8.66
N VAL A 32 5.60 -6.75 9.24
CA VAL A 32 4.97 -6.82 10.57
C VAL A 32 5.84 -6.16 11.65
N LEU A 33 7.16 -6.26 11.55
CA LEU A 33 8.08 -5.56 12.45
C LEU A 33 8.05 -4.03 12.22
N ALA A 34 8.01 -3.58 10.96
CA ALA A 34 7.90 -2.17 10.64
C ALA A 34 6.60 -1.54 11.16
N ILE A 35 5.44 -2.19 10.97
CA ILE A 35 4.17 -1.69 11.54
C ILE A 35 4.17 -1.70 13.07
N LEU A 36 4.85 -2.66 13.71
CA LEU A 36 5.00 -2.68 15.17
C LEU A 36 5.80 -1.47 15.66
N PHE A 37 6.99 -1.24 15.10
CA PHE A 37 7.84 -0.12 15.52
C PHE A 37 7.23 1.24 15.16
N GLY A 38 6.69 1.37 13.95
CA GLY A 38 5.94 2.55 13.54
C GLY A 38 4.70 2.79 14.40
N GLY A 39 4.05 1.72 14.89
CA GLY A 39 2.89 1.78 15.78
C GLY A 39 3.23 2.28 17.17
N ILE A 40 4.36 1.84 17.73
CA ILE A 40 4.87 2.36 19.01
C ILE A 40 5.15 3.87 18.88
N ALA A 41 5.79 4.30 17.80
CA ALA A 41 6.03 5.72 17.53
C ALA A 41 4.71 6.50 17.34
N ALA A 42 3.69 5.90 16.71
CA ALA A 42 2.36 6.50 16.58
C ALA A 42 1.74 6.84 17.94
N VAL A 43 1.84 5.92 18.91
CA VAL A 43 1.33 6.13 20.27
C VAL A 43 2.06 7.30 20.94
N LEU A 44 3.38 7.37 20.80
CA LEU A 44 4.17 8.49 21.34
C LEU A 44 3.75 9.84 20.72
N VAL A 45 3.54 9.88 19.41
CA VAL A 45 3.08 11.08 18.68
C VAL A 45 1.70 11.50 19.19
N VAL A 46 0.74 10.58 19.28
CA VAL A 46 -0.64 10.88 19.71
C VAL A 46 -0.67 11.35 21.17
N LEU A 47 0.04 10.68 22.07
CA LEU A 47 0.13 11.08 23.48
C LEU A 47 0.79 12.45 23.64
N THR A 48 1.73 12.81 22.77
CA THR A 48 2.34 14.16 22.80
C THR A 48 1.38 15.24 22.31
N ARG A 49 0.49 14.90 21.36
CA ARG A 49 -0.54 15.82 20.85
C ARG A 49 -1.72 16.02 21.80
N TRP A 50 -1.86 15.16 22.81
CA TRP A 50 -2.84 15.36 23.88
C TRP A 50 -2.29 16.38 24.89
N PRO A 51 -2.90 17.58 25.03
CA PRO A 51 -2.34 18.63 25.90
C PRO A 51 -2.16 18.24 27.37
N ALA A 52 -2.95 17.30 27.88
CA ALA A 52 -2.84 16.84 29.26
C ALA A 52 -1.65 15.90 29.50
N VAL A 53 -1.12 15.26 28.44
CA VAL A 53 -0.04 14.28 28.54
C VAL A 53 1.28 14.87 28.04
N HIS A 54 1.29 15.44 26.82
CA HIS A 54 2.44 16.14 26.23
C HIS A 54 3.81 15.49 26.47
N LEU A 55 3.92 14.21 26.11
CA LEU A 55 5.00 13.31 26.56
C LEU A 55 6.41 13.68 26.06
N LEU A 56 6.54 14.12 24.81
CA LEU A 56 7.82 14.33 24.15
C LEU A 56 8.13 15.82 23.94
N ASP A 57 9.40 16.18 24.05
CA ASP A 57 9.89 17.47 23.57
C ASP A 57 9.77 17.59 22.02
N PRO A 58 9.89 18.79 21.44
CA PRO A 58 9.73 18.98 20.00
C PRO A 58 10.67 18.15 19.14
N ALA A 59 11.94 17.98 19.53
CA ALA A 59 12.90 17.22 18.74
C ALA A 59 12.53 15.73 18.69
N MET A 60 12.20 15.16 19.85
CA MET A 60 11.74 13.78 19.94
C MET A 60 10.38 13.57 19.27
N TYR A 61 9.48 14.56 19.31
CA TYR A 61 8.21 14.52 18.58
C TYR A 61 8.42 14.39 17.07
N TYR A 62 9.23 15.26 16.47
CA TYR A 62 9.49 15.21 15.03
C TYR A 62 10.30 13.97 14.62
N ARG A 63 11.18 13.48 15.49
CA ARG A 63 11.88 12.20 15.30
C ARG A 63 10.90 11.03 15.28
N ALA A 64 10.03 10.94 16.28
CA ALA A 64 9.00 9.91 16.37
C ALA A 64 8.02 9.98 15.19
N LEU A 65 7.64 11.19 14.76
CA LEU A 65 6.77 11.41 13.62
C LEU A 65 7.42 10.97 12.30
N THR A 66 8.70 11.28 12.09
CA THR A 66 9.48 10.83 10.93
C THR A 66 9.58 9.31 10.91
N PHE A 67 9.95 8.72 12.06
CA PHE A 67 10.07 7.27 12.23
C PHE A 67 8.75 6.55 11.97
N HIS A 68 7.65 7.06 12.54
CA HIS A 68 6.29 6.56 12.32
C HIS A 68 5.91 6.59 10.83
N GLY A 69 6.04 7.74 10.18
CA GLY A 69 5.64 7.91 8.79
C GLY A 69 6.38 6.94 7.86
N ILE A 70 7.70 6.82 8.00
CA ILE A 70 8.52 5.95 7.16
C ILE A 70 8.22 4.47 7.41
N ASN A 71 8.17 4.05 8.68
CA ASN A 71 7.91 2.65 9.02
C ASN A 71 6.51 2.19 8.60
N MET A 72 5.50 3.07 8.72
CA MET A 72 4.12 2.74 8.41
C MET A 72 3.76 2.86 6.93
N LEU A 73 4.09 4.00 6.30
CA LEU A 73 3.64 4.28 4.93
C LEU A 73 4.51 3.60 3.88
N ILE A 74 5.77 3.31 4.22
CA ILE A 74 6.77 2.84 3.25
C ILE A 74 7.23 1.43 3.59
N PHE A 75 7.84 1.21 4.75
CA PHE A 75 8.43 -0.10 5.07
C PHE A 75 7.37 -1.19 5.23
N TRP A 76 6.39 -0.99 6.11
CA TRP A 76 5.27 -1.92 6.30
C TRP A 76 4.63 -2.32 4.97
N ILE A 77 4.22 -1.31 4.19
CA ILE A 77 3.46 -1.53 2.97
C ILE A 77 4.31 -2.21 1.90
N ILE A 78 5.48 -1.65 1.56
CA ILE A 78 6.27 -2.17 0.43
C ILE A 78 6.84 -3.56 0.75
N PHE A 79 7.26 -3.84 1.98
CA PHE A 79 7.64 -5.21 2.34
C PHE A 79 6.46 -6.17 2.12
N PHE A 80 5.25 -5.80 2.55
CA PHE A 80 4.07 -6.64 2.35
C PHE A 80 3.68 -6.77 0.87
N GLU A 81 3.81 -5.72 0.07
CA GLU A 81 3.55 -5.73 -1.38
C GLU A 81 4.52 -6.62 -2.15
N ILE A 82 5.81 -6.59 -1.82
CA ILE A 82 6.77 -7.53 -2.40
C ILE A 82 6.40 -8.98 -2.02
N ALA A 83 5.92 -9.22 -0.80
CA ALA A 83 5.37 -10.53 -0.43
C ALA A 83 4.13 -10.89 -1.27
N ILE A 84 3.24 -9.93 -1.56
CA ILE A 84 2.10 -10.11 -2.47
C ILE A 84 2.59 -10.45 -3.88
N LEU A 85 3.64 -9.83 -4.41
CA LEU A 85 4.17 -10.19 -5.74
C LEU A 85 4.69 -11.64 -5.76
N TYR A 86 5.44 -12.04 -4.74
CA TYR A 86 5.88 -13.44 -4.59
C TYR A 86 4.73 -14.41 -4.35
N PHE A 87 3.56 -13.96 -3.90
CA PHE A 87 2.36 -14.79 -3.81
C PHE A 87 1.62 -14.85 -5.15
N ALA A 88 1.30 -13.70 -5.72
CA ALA A 88 0.42 -13.52 -6.87
C ALA A 88 0.97 -14.11 -8.18
N ALA A 89 2.29 -14.29 -8.30
CA ALA A 89 2.88 -15.02 -9.43
C ALA A 89 3.12 -16.50 -9.10
N PRO A 90 4.21 -16.91 -8.42
CA PRO A 90 4.58 -18.32 -8.34
C PRO A 90 3.61 -19.18 -7.52
N ILE A 91 2.89 -18.62 -6.53
CA ILE A 91 1.92 -19.40 -5.73
C ILE A 91 0.59 -19.53 -6.45
N VAL A 92 0.03 -18.41 -6.94
CA VAL A 92 -1.27 -18.40 -7.63
C VAL A 92 -1.18 -19.08 -9.00
N LEU A 93 -0.08 -18.89 -9.74
CA LEU A 93 0.13 -19.51 -11.05
C LEU A 93 0.77 -20.91 -10.95
N GLY A 94 1.16 -21.37 -9.76
CA GLY A 94 1.77 -22.69 -9.56
C GLY A 94 3.13 -22.89 -10.24
N SER A 95 3.89 -21.81 -10.46
CA SER A 95 5.20 -21.83 -11.14
C SER A 95 6.37 -21.65 -10.16
N ARG A 96 7.60 -21.86 -10.64
CA ARG A 96 8.80 -21.49 -9.86
C ARG A 96 9.07 -19.99 -9.94
N VAL A 97 9.75 -19.45 -8.92
CA VAL A 97 10.35 -18.10 -9.00
C VAL A 97 11.47 -18.10 -10.03
N ALA A 98 11.54 -17.04 -10.85
CA ALA A 98 12.53 -16.92 -11.91
C ALA A 98 13.97 -16.82 -11.38
N TRP A 99 14.23 -15.89 -10.45
CA TRP A 99 15.55 -15.63 -9.89
C TRP A 99 15.59 -15.72 -8.36
N PRO A 100 15.63 -16.94 -7.79
CA PRO A 100 15.62 -17.15 -6.34
C PRO A 100 16.73 -16.41 -5.59
N ARG A 101 17.97 -16.42 -6.11
CA ARG A 101 19.13 -15.75 -5.48
C ARG A 101 18.98 -14.24 -5.48
N MET A 102 18.55 -13.66 -6.60
CA MET A 102 18.29 -12.23 -6.68
C MET A 102 17.16 -11.80 -5.76
N GLY A 103 16.14 -12.65 -5.55
CA GLY A 103 15.10 -12.38 -4.55
C GLY A 103 15.64 -12.20 -3.13
N TRP A 104 16.66 -12.96 -2.73
CA TRP A 104 17.34 -12.78 -1.45
C TRP A 104 18.24 -11.55 -1.41
N VAL A 105 18.96 -11.26 -2.50
CA VAL A 105 19.74 -10.01 -2.61
C VAL A 105 18.81 -8.79 -2.46
N GLY A 106 17.68 -8.79 -3.15
CA GLY A 106 16.69 -7.71 -3.05
C GLY A 106 16.17 -7.54 -1.62
N PHE A 107 15.81 -8.64 -0.95
CA PHE A 107 15.39 -8.60 0.46
C PHE A 107 16.46 -8.01 1.38
N LEU A 108 17.71 -8.48 1.25
CA LEU A 108 18.81 -8.00 2.08
C LEU A 108 19.10 -6.51 1.87
N LEU A 109 19.00 -6.02 0.63
CA LEU A 109 19.14 -4.59 0.32
C LEU A 109 18.01 -3.76 0.94
N MET A 110 16.77 -4.24 0.89
CA MET A 110 15.63 -3.59 1.57
C MET A 110 15.85 -3.52 3.08
N VAL A 111 16.24 -4.62 3.73
CA VAL A 111 16.50 -4.65 5.18
C VAL A 111 17.68 -3.74 5.56
N ALA A 112 18.77 -3.79 4.81
CA ALA A 112 19.93 -2.94 5.06
C ALA A 112 19.57 -1.45 4.89
N GLY A 113 18.81 -1.11 3.85
CA GLY A 113 18.31 0.24 3.60
C GLY A 113 17.39 0.74 4.71
N SER A 114 16.43 -0.08 5.16
CA SER A 114 15.49 0.30 6.22
C SER A 114 16.20 0.52 7.56
N ILE A 115 17.12 -0.38 7.94
CA ILE A 115 17.93 -0.23 9.16
C ILE A 115 18.78 1.05 9.08
N MET A 116 19.40 1.32 7.94
CA MET A 116 20.23 2.51 7.75
C MET A 116 19.42 3.81 7.91
N ILE A 117 18.21 3.84 7.36
CA ILE A 117 17.26 4.97 7.51
C ILE A 117 16.84 5.12 8.97
N ASP A 118 16.39 4.03 9.62
CA ASP A 118 15.93 4.06 11.01
C ASP A 118 17.05 4.50 11.97
N VAL A 119 18.28 4.02 11.76
CA VAL A 119 19.44 4.45 12.54
C VAL A 119 19.72 5.94 12.35
N ALA A 120 19.59 6.46 11.13
CA ALA A 120 19.76 7.90 10.88
C ALA A 120 18.72 8.73 11.65
N ILE A 121 17.46 8.30 11.64
CA ILE A 121 16.36 8.97 12.34
C ILE A 121 16.58 8.90 13.85
N LEU A 122 16.82 7.71 14.40
CA LEU A 122 16.93 7.49 15.85
C LEU A 122 18.15 8.21 16.47
N ARG A 123 19.21 8.44 15.69
CA ARG A 123 20.38 9.25 16.09
C ARG A 123 20.18 10.76 15.91
N GLY A 124 19.03 11.21 15.41
CA GLY A 124 18.76 12.63 15.14
C GLY A 124 19.44 13.18 13.89
N GLY A 125 19.94 12.32 13.01
CA GLY A 125 20.55 12.72 11.75
C GLY A 125 19.55 12.93 10.61
N ALA A 126 18.25 12.67 10.83
CA ALA A 126 17.23 12.69 9.78
C ALA A 126 15.85 13.14 10.28
N ASP A 127 15.79 14.21 11.08
CA ASP A 127 14.53 14.83 11.53
C ASP A 127 13.90 15.67 10.38
N VAL A 128 13.69 15.04 9.22
CA VAL A 128 13.31 15.69 7.94
C VAL A 128 11.94 15.25 7.41
N MET A 129 11.17 14.52 8.22
CA MET A 129 9.91 13.87 7.83
C MET A 129 10.10 12.82 6.72
N PHE A 130 9.04 12.06 6.41
CA PHE A 130 9.08 11.06 5.34
C PHE A 130 9.23 11.65 3.94
N THR A 131 8.91 12.93 3.76
CA THR A 131 9.09 13.66 2.49
C THR A 131 10.53 14.09 2.26
N SER A 132 11.29 14.34 3.33
CA SER A 132 12.68 14.81 3.28
C SER A 132 12.90 16.00 2.33
N TYR A 133 11.95 16.95 2.33
CA TYR A 133 12.01 18.10 1.44
C TYR A 133 13.27 18.93 1.66
N VAL A 134 13.99 19.19 0.57
CA VAL A 134 15.02 20.24 0.56
C VAL A 134 14.38 21.61 0.85
N PRO A 135 15.06 22.51 1.58
CA PRO A 135 16.47 22.45 1.96
C PRO A 135 16.77 21.72 3.29
N LEU A 136 15.81 21.02 3.91
CA LEU A 136 16.09 20.23 5.11
C LEU A 136 17.00 19.04 4.75
N ARG A 137 18.19 19.01 5.33
CA ARG A 137 19.25 18.06 4.99
C ARG A 137 19.42 17.01 6.08
N ALA A 138 19.34 15.74 5.70
CA ALA A 138 19.70 14.61 6.54
C ALA A 138 21.17 14.20 6.33
N VAL A 139 21.68 13.36 7.23
CA VAL A 139 22.97 12.68 7.09
C VAL A 139 23.01 11.83 5.81
N SER A 140 24.17 11.75 5.15
CA SER A 140 24.25 11.17 3.80
C SER A 140 23.82 9.71 3.70
N TYR A 141 24.04 8.92 4.77
CA TYR A 141 23.64 7.52 4.80
C TYR A 141 22.11 7.33 4.90
N PHE A 142 21.34 8.34 5.29
CA PHE A 142 19.87 8.30 5.17
C PHE A 142 19.43 8.16 3.71
N TYR A 143 19.98 8.98 2.82
CA TYR A 143 19.67 8.94 1.39
C TYR A 143 20.24 7.69 0.70
N LEU A 144 21.43 7.24 1.12
CA LEU A 144 21.97 5.95 0.65
C LEU A 144 21.04 4.80 1.06
N GLY A 145 20.50 4.82 2.28
CA GLY A 145 19.51 3.85 2.75
C GLY A 145 18.28 3.79 1.85
N TRP A 146 17.77 4.94 1.40
CA TRP A 146 16.68 5.02 0.43
C TRP A 146 17.03 4.39 -0.92
N ILE A 147 18.23 4.66 -1.44
CA ILE A 147 18.71 4.09 -2.70
C ILE A 147 18.81 2.56 -2.59
N LEU A 148 19.41 2.03 -1.51
CA LEU A 148 19.51 0.59 -1.28
C LEU A 148 18.13 -0.07 -1.16
N TYR A 149 17.23 0.57 -0.41
CA TYR A 149 15.86 0.09 -0.25
C TYR A 149 15.12 0.01 -1.60
N ALA A 150 15.21 1.09 -2.39
CA ALA A 150 14.59 1.19 -3.71
C ALA A 150 15.16 0.16 -4.70
N VAL A 151 16.48 -0.04 -4.74
CA VAL A 151 17.11 -1.07 -5.58
C VAL A 151 16.65 -2.47 -5.16
N GLY A 152 16.55 -2.74 -3.86
CA GLY A 152 16.05 -4.02 -3.36
C GLY A 152 14.61 -4.29 -3.79
N ALA A 153 13.73 -3.30 -3.67
CA ALA A 153 12.35 -3.38 -4.13
C ALA A 153 12.27 -3.58 -5.66
N LEU A 154 13.09 -2.86 -6.44
CA LEU A 154 13.15 -3.00 -7.90
C LEU A 154 13.53 -4.43 -8.30
N ILE A 155 14.50 -5.05 -7.62
CA ILE A 155 14.87 -6.45 -7.86
C ILE A 155 13.67 -7.39 -7.62
N GLY A 156 12.90 -7.17 -6.56
CA GLY A 156 11.67 -7.93 -6.29
C GLY A 156 10.64 -7.79 -7.41
N VAL A 157 10.41 -6.56 -7.90
CA VAL A 157 9.52 -6.26 -9.02
C VAL A 157 9.99 -6.91 -10.33
N LEU A 158 11.28 -6.82 -10.67
CA LEU A 158 11.85 -7.46 -11.86
C LEU A 158 11.74 -8.99 -11.78
N ASN A 159 11.95 -9.57 -10.60
CA ASN A 159 11.79 -11.00 -10.38
C ASN A 159 10.33 -11.44 -10.56
N PHE A 160 9.36 -10.61 -10.19
CA PHE A 160 7.94 -10.86 -10.46
C PHE A 160 7.66 -10.91 -11.96
N PHE A 161 8.10 -9.91 -12.74
CA PHE A 161 7.92 -9.93 -14.21
C PHE A 161 8.57 -11.16 -14.85
N ALA A 162 9.81 -11.47 -14.46
CA ALA A 162 10.50 -12.67 -14.94
C ALA A 162 9.74 -13.96 -14.56
N THR A 163 9.12 -13.99 -13.39
CA THR A 163 8.32 -15.14 -12.93
C THR A 163 7.04 -15.32 -13.75
N LEU A 164 6.41 -14.23 -14.22
CA LEU A 164 5.28 -14.32 -15.15
C LEU A 164 5.71 -14.96 -16.49
N VAL A 165 6.89 -14.60 -17.01
CA VAL A 165 7.46 -15.22 -18.22
C VAL A 165 7.71 -16.71 -17.99
N VAL A 166 8.29 -17.07 -16.83
CA VAL A 166 8.50 -18.48 -16.44
C VAL A 166 7.18 -19.25 -16.34
N ALA A 167 6.15 -18.69 -15.70
CA ALA A 167 4.84 -19.33 -15.58
C ALA A 167 4.22 -19.63 -16.96
N LYS A 168 4.36 -18.68 -17.90
CA LYS A 168 3.89 -18.86 -19.28
C LYS A 168 4.69 -19.93 -20.03
N ALA A 169 6.02 -19.93 -19.89
CA ALA A 169 6.91 -20.90 -20.52
C ALA A 169 6.70 -22.32 -19.98
N GLU A 170 6.45 -22.46 -18.68
CA GLU A 170 6.15 -23.72 -18.00
C GLU A 170 4.70 -24.18 -18.20
N LYS A 171 3.86 -23.37 -18.86
CA LYS A 171 2.44 -23.64 -19.14
C LYS A 171 1.66 -24.02 -17.87
N THR A 172 1.91 -23.32 -16.76
CA THR A 172 1.27 -23.63 -15.47
C THR A 172 -0.15 -23.08 -15.32
N TYR A 173 -0.61 -22.29 -16.30
CA TYR A 173 -1.97 -21.77 -16.41
C TYR A 173 -2.38 -21.64 -17.87
N GLU A 174 -3.68 -21.59 -18.13
CA GLU A 174 -4.27 -21.39 -19.46
C GLU A 174 -4.96 -20.03 -19.57
N GLY A 175 -5.04 -19.49 -20.78
CA GLY A 175 -5.69 -18.20 -21.03
C GLY A 175 -4.95 -16.99 -20.42
N SER A 176 -5.72 -16.07 -19.84
CA SER A 176 -5.23 -14.87 -19.17
C SER A 176 -4.90 -15.14 -17.70
N ILE A 177 -3.91 -14.42 -17.15
CA ILE A 177 -3.59 -14.50 -15.71
C ILE A 177 -4.80 -14.14 -14.85
N PRO A 178 -4.99 -14.75 -13.66
CA PRO A 178 -6.07 -14.42 -12.74
C PRO A 178 -6.10 -12.94 -12.36
N LEU A 179 -7.27 -12.40 -12.01
CA LEU A 179 -7.43 -10.98 -11.70
C LEU A 179 -6.53 -10.50 -10.54
N VAL A 180 -6.28 -11.35 -9.55
CA VAL A 180 -5.36 -11.06 -8.44
C VAL A 180 -3.92 -10.86 -8.96
N THR A 181 -3.46 -11.74 -9.85
CA THR A 181 -2.16 -11.60 -10.52
C THR A 181 -2.12 -10.39 -11.43
N PHE A 182 -3.24 -10.06 -12.09
CA PHE A 182 -3.35 -8.87 -12.94
C PHE A 182 -3.27 -7.57 -12.12
N GLY A 183 -3.94 -7.50 -10.97
CA GLY A 183 -3.82 -6.35 -10.07
C GLY A 183 -2.41 -6.21 -9.48
N ALA A 184 -1.76 -7.32 -9.13
CA ALA A 184 -0.35 -7.34 -8.73
C ALA A 184 0.58 -6.89 -9.87
N LEU A 185 0.26 -7.24 -11.13
CA LEU A 185 0.96 -6.74 -12.31
C LEU A 185 0.81 -5.23 -12.47
N THR A 186 -0.39 -4.69 -12.28
CA THR A 186 -0.62 -3.24 -12.26
C THR A 186 0.21 -2.55 -11.18
N ALA A 187 0.20 -3.08 -9.95
CA ALA A 187 1.02 -2.57 -8.86
C ALA A 187 2.52 -2.59 -9.21
N ALA A 188 3.01 -3.69 -9.78
CA ALA A 188 4.40 -3.83 -10.21
C ALA A 188 4.80 -2.83 -11.32
N ILE A 189 3.92 -2.55 -12.28
CA ILE A 189 4.17 -1.54 -13.34
C ILE A 189 4.25 -0.14 -12.74
N ILE A 190 3.30 0.22 -11.87
CA ILE A 190 3.32 1.52 -11.17
C ILE A 190 4.58 1.64 -10.30
N ALA A 191 5.01 0.55 -9.66
CA ALA A 191 6.22 0.52 -8.85
C ALA A 191 7.49 0.87 -9.66
N VAL A 192 7.62 0.40 -10.90
CA VAL A 192 8.76 0.79 -11.77
C VAL A 192 8.78 2.30 -12.00
N VAL A 193 7.62 2.91 -12.26
CA VAL A 193 7.52 4.36 -12.47
C VAL A 193 7.85 5.12 -11.20
N ALA A 194 7.31 4.70 -10.05
CA ALA A 194 7.61 5.31 -8.76
C ALA A 194 9.10 5.24 -8.42
N LEU A 195 9.72 4.08 -8.61
CA LEU A 195 11.16 3.85 -8.36
C LEU A 195 12.04 4.66 -9.31
N ALA A 196 11.62 4.85 -10.57
CA ALA A 196 12.33 5.73 -11.51
C ALA A 196 12.34 7.19 -11.03
N HIS A 197 11.19 7.73 -10.61
CA HIS A 197 11.13 9.07 -10.01
C HIS A 197 11.99 9.16 -8.73
N GLY A 198 11.94 8.13 -7.90
CA GLY A 198 12.78 8.02 -6.72
C GLY A 198 14.27 8.07 -7.04
N ALA A 199 14.73 7.34 -8.06
CA ALA A 199 16.12 7.40 -8.51
C ALA A 199 16.49 8.81 -9.04
N ILE A 200 15.61 9.42 -9.83
CA ILE A 200 15.82 10.77 -10.39
C ILE A 200 15.99 11.80 -9.27
N ILE A 201 15.28 11.69 -8.14
CA ILE A 201 15.39 12.67 -7.07
C ILE A 201 16.37 12.31 -5.95
N TYR A 202 16.42 11.06 -5.50
CA TYR A 202 17.25 10.69 -4.36
C TYR A 202 18.73 10.52 -4.72
N ILE A 203 19.09 10.18 -5.96
CA ILE A 203 20.51 10.14 -6.36
C ILE A 203 21.13 11.55 -6.29
N PRO A 204 20.57 12.60 -6.92
CA PRO A 204 21.06 13.96 -6.75
C PRO A 204 21.02 14.44 -5.30
N THR A 205 19.97 14.09 -4.54
CA THR A 205 19.84 14.46 -3.13
C THR A 205 20.94 13.83 -2.28
N TRP A 206 21.30 12.58 -2.56
CA TRP A 206 22.44 11.92 -1.91
C TRP A 206 23.77 12.61 -2.28
N LEU A 207 24.01 12.93 -3.55
CA LEU A 207 25.21 13.66 -3.98
C LEU A 207 25.29 15.06 -3.36
N TRP A 208 24.15 15.75 -3.21
CA TRP A 208 24.06 17.02 -2.49
C TRP A 208 24.37 16.85 -1.01
N SER A 209 23.87 15.77 -0.39
CA SER A 209 24.18 15.43 0.99
C SER A 209 25.66 15.13 1.23
N LEU A 210 26.44 14.85 0.19
CA LEU A 210 27.90 14.67 0.22
C LEU A 210 28.67 15.96 -0.12
N GLY A 211 27.99 17.04 -0.51
CA GLY A 211 28.61 18.29 -0.95
C GLY A 211 29.15 18.24 -2.39
N ILE A 212 28.82 17.20 -3.17
CA ILE A 212 29.22 17.08 -4.58
C ILE A 212 28.33 17.98 -5.45
N VAL A 213 27.00 17.87 -5.26
CA VAL A 213 26.04 18.82 -5.83
C VAL A 213 25.90 19.99 -4.88
N GLN A 214 26.04 21.22 -5.38
CA GLN A 214 26.02 22.42 -4.53
C GLN A 214 24.59 22.87 -4.18
N ASN A 215 23.70 22.84 -5.18
CA ASN A 215 22.34 23.34 -5.05
C ASN A 215 21.34 22.32 -5.59
N LEU A 216 20.21 22.18 -4.89
CA LEU A 216 19.04 21.42 -5.32
C LEU A 216 17.85 22.37 -5.31
N ASP A 217 17.20 22.51 -6.47
CA ASP A 217 15.99 23.32 -6.56
C ASP A 217 14.83 22.64 -5.82
N ALA A 218 14.22 23.36 -4.88
CA ALA A 218 13.17 22.80 -4.03
C ALA A 218 11.86 22.54 -4.78
N GLY A 219 11.56 23.33 -5.83
CA GLY A 219 10.39 23.11 -6.68
C GLY A 219 10.54 21.83 -7.49
N MET A 220 11.70 21.63 -8.12
CA MET A 220 12.05 20.41 -8.84
C MET A 220 12.04 19.20 -7.91
N TYR A 221 12.57 19.34 -6.68
CA TYR A 221 12.51 18.26 -5.70
C TYR A 221 11.08 17.85 -5.42
N ARG A 222 10.21 18.80 -5.06
CA ARG A 222 8.80 18.49 -4.77
C ARG A 222 8.09 17.88 -5.97
N LEU A 223 8.30 18.41 -7.17
CA LEU A 223 7.71 17.92 -8.40
C LEU A 223 8.06 16.45 -8.66
N VAL A 224 9.34 16.11 -8.67
CA VAL A 224 9.80 14.74 -8.95
C VAL A 224 9.49 13.81 -7.78
N TRP A 225 9.66 14.29 -6.54
CA TRP A 225 9.38 13.51 -5.35
C TRP A 225 7.92 13.11 -5.27
N TRP A 226 6.96 13.94 -5.69
CA TRP A 226 5.56 13.53 -5.73
C TRP A 226 5.21 12.55 -6.86
N GLY A 227 6.02 12.49 -7.92
CA GLY A 227 5.97 11.38 -8.88
C GLY A 227 6.38 10.04 -8.26
N LEU A 228 7.24 10.04 -7.23
CA LEU A 228 7.51 8.87 -6.38
C LEU A 228 6.38 8.68 -5.34
N GLY A 229 6.14 9.71 -4.54
CA GLY A 229 5.30 9.66 -3.34
C GLY A 229 3.86 9.32 -3.65
N HIS A 230 3.24 10.02 -4.61
CA HIS A 230 1.87 9.72 -5.02
C HIS A 230 1.79 8.32 -5.61
N SER A 231 2.65 8.00 -6.58
CA SER A 231 2.62 6.71 -7.27
C SER A 231 2.86 5.53 -6.32
N SER A 232 3.65 5.70 -5.26
CA SER A 232 3.79 4.67 -4.20
C SER A 232 2.45 4.33 -3.54
N GLN A 233 1.60 5.32 -3.25
CA GLN A 233 0.28 5.08 -2.67
C GLN A 233 -0.66 4.35 -3.63
N GLN A 234 -0.35 4.37 -4.92
CA GLN A 234 -1.17 3.75 -5.95
C GLN A 234 -0.78 2.30 -6.22
N ILE A 235 0.48 1.95 -5.93
CA ILE A 235 0.87 0.56 -5.73
C ILE A 235 -0.03 -0.05 -4.64
N ASN A 236 -0.19 0.67 -3.52
CA ASN A 236 -1.04 0.26 -2.39
C ASN A 236 -2.50 0.06 -2.79
N VAL A 237 -3.07 0.97 -3.59
CA VAL A 237 -4.45 0.88 -4.07
C VAL A 237 -4.62 -0.32 -5.01
N ALA A 238 -3.73 -0.50 -5.99
CA ALA A 238 -3.80 -1.62 -6.92
C ALA A 238 -3.65 -2.97 -6.20
N ALA A 239 -2.70 -3.07 -5.27
CA ALA A 239 -2.51 -4.25 -4.43
C ALA A 239 -3.72 -4.50 -3.53
N MET A 240 -4.24 -3.48 -2.84
CA MET A 240 -5.44 -3.58 -1.99
C MET A 240 -6.65 -4.09 -2.78
N VAL A 241 -6.93 -3.53 -3.96
CA VAL A 241 -8.05 -3.96 -4.80
C VAL A 241 -7.87 -5.41 -5.27
N ALA A 242 -6.65 -5.81 -5.64
CA ALA A 242 -6.36 -7.20 -5.97
C ALA A 242 -6.65 -8.13 -4.77
N VAL A 243 -6.29 -7.69 -3.56
CA VAL A 243 -6.60 -8.39 -2.31
C VAL A 243 -8.09 -8.40 -2.02
N TRP A 244 -8.84 -7.36 -2.36
CA TRP A 244 -10.30 -7.36 -2.20
C TRP A 244 -10.98 -8.44 -3.04
N TYR A 245 -10.61 -8.54 -4.32
CA TYR A 245 -11.11 -9.64 -5.17
C TYR A 245 -10.72 -11.00 -4.60
N LEU A 246 -9.46 -11.16 -4.15
CA LEU A 246 -9.00 -12.41 -3.54
C LEU A 246 -9.81 -12.75 -2.27
N LEU A 247 -10.02 -11.80 -1.36
CA LEU A 247 -10.79 -12.00 -0.14
C LEU A 247 -12.25 -12.33 -0.47
N ALA A 248 -12.86 -11.66 -1.44
CA ALA A 248 -14.22 -11.96 -1.87
C ALA A 248 -14.32 -13.41 -2.39
N THR A 249 -13.36 -13.87 -3.19
CA THR A 249 -13.28 -15.27 -3.63
C THR A 249 -13.08 -16.23 -2.45
N LEU A 250 -12.14 -15.97 -1.55
CA LEU A 250 -11.80 -16.87 -0.44
C LEU A 250 -12.91 -16.99 0.62
N THR A 251 -13.73 -15.95 0.78
CA THR A 251 -14.75 -15.87 1.84
C THR A 251 -16.12 -16.34 1.40
N VAL A 252 -16.52 -16.04 0.16
CA VAL A 252 -17.88 -16.33 -0.35
C VAL A 252 -17.87 -16.96 -1.74
N GLY A 253 -16.72 -17.33 -2.31
CA GLY A 253 -16.64 -17.90 -3.66
C GLY A 253 -16.95 -16.88 -4.77
N ALA A 254 -16.80 -15.58 -4.50
CA ALA A 254 -17.09 -14.55 -5.49
C ALA A 254 -16.14 -14.61 -6.69
N VAL A 255 -16.70 -14.37 -7.87
CA VAL A 255 -15.98 -14.14 -9.12
C VAL A 255 -16.38 -12.77 -9.68
N PRO A 256 -15.46 -12.04 -10.34
CA PRO A 256 -15.80 -10.75 -10.93
C PRO A 256 -16.97 -10.87 -11.91
N ILE A 257 -17.99 -10.02 -11.78
CA ILE A 257 -19.14 -10.01 -12.70
C ILE A 257 -18.70 -9.79 -14.15
N ASN A 258 -17.70 -8.91 -14.36
CA ASN A 258 -17.11 -8.66 -15.66
C ASN A 258 -15.60 -8.45 -15.51
N GLU A 259 -14.82 -9.46 -15.91
CA GLU A 259 -13.37 -9.39 -15.86
C GLU A 259 -12.79 -8.33 -16.79
N LYS A 260 -13.38 -8.11 -17.97
CA LYS A 260 -12.88 -7.11 -18.93
C LYS A 260 -12.98 -5.70 -18.34
N VAL A 261 -14.12 -5.36 -17.73
CA VAL A 261 -14.33 -4.08 -17.05
C VAL A 261 -13.37 -3.93 -15.87
N SER A 262 -13.20 -4.97 -15.05
CA SER A 262 -12.30 -4.95 -13.90
C SER A 262 -10.83 -4.77 -14.32
N ARG A 263 -10.40 -5.41 -15.41
CA ARG A 263 -9.05 -5.24 -15.96
C ARG A 263 -8.84 -3.85 -16.57
N TRP A 264 -9.86 -3.29 -17.23
CA TRP A 264 -9.78 -1.92 -17.74
C TRP A 264 -9.61 -0.88 -16.63
N ALA A 265 -10.28 -1.05 -15.49
CA ALA A 265 -10.07 -0.19 -14.33
C ALA A 265 -8.61 -0.24 -13.83
N PHE A 266 -8.01 -1.42 -13.75
CA PHE A 266 -6.58 -1.56 -13.45
C PHE A 266 -5.67 -0.89 -14.50
N VAL A 267 -6.05 -0.89 -15.79
CA VAL A 267 -5.29 -0.16 -16.83
C VAL A 267 -5.40 1.36 -16.65
N LEU A 268 -6.58 1.87 -16.28
CA LEU A 268 -6.76 3.30 -15.97
C LEU A 268 -5.84 3.73 -14.80
N TYR A 269 -5.63 2.86 -13.81
CA TYR A 269 -4.64 3.13 -12.75
C TYR A 269 -3.20 3.25 -13.29
N ILE A 270 -2.81 2.47 -14.30
CA ILE A 270 -1.46 2.60 -14.88
C ILE A 270 -1.29 3.97 -15.57
N LEU A 271 -2.31 4.41 -16.30
CA LEU A 271 -2.22 5.57 -17.18
C LEU A 271 -2.38 6.91 -16.46
N PHE A 272 -3.37 7.02 -15.56
CA PHE A 272 -3.84 8.33 -15.08
C PHE A 272 -3.39 8.71 -13.68
N ILE A 273 -2.85 7.77 -12.92
CA ILE A 273 -2.47 8.00 -11.53
C ILE A 273 -1.18 8.81 -11.38
N ASN A 274 -0.22 8.62 -12.30
CA ASN A 274 0.99 9.44 -12.30
C ASN A 274 0.66 10.92 -12.58
N LEU A 275 -0.32 11.18 -13.45
CA LEU A 275 -0.82 12.52 -13.74
C LEU A 275 -1.49 13.13 -12.50
N ALA A 276 -2.25 12.33 -11.74
CA ALA A 276 -2.90 12.78 -10.50
C ALA A 276 -1.93 13.23 -9.40
N SER A 277 -0.63 12.89 -9.47
CA SER A 277 0.39 13.35 -8.51
C SER A 277 0.45 14.87 -8.33
N ALA A 278 0.03 15.62 -9.36
CA ALA A 278 -0.12 17.07 -9.34
C ALA A 278 -0.92 17.61 -8.15
N HIS A 279 -1.84 16.81 -7.58
CA HIS A 279 -2.68 17.27 -6.47
C HIS A 279 -1.92 17.62 -5.20
N HIS A 280 -0.67 17.14 -5.07
CA HIS A 280 0.19 17.47 -3.94
C HIS A 280 0.94 18.80 -4.11
N LEU A 281 0.84 19.40 -5.31
CA LEU A 281 1.54 20.62 -5.72
C LEU A 281 0.56 21.77 -5.95
N LEU A 282 -0.69 21.65 -5.48
CA LEU A 282 -1.74 22.64 -5.77
C LEU A 282 -1.47 24.01 -5.15
N VAL A 283 -0.72 24.06 -4.05
CA VAL A 283 -0.28 25.32 -3.43
C VAL A 283 1.12 25.75 -3.87
N ASP A 284 1.78 24.99 -4.73
CA ASP A 284 3.14 25.29 -5.18
C ASP A 284 3.09 26.41 -6.24
N PRO A 285 3.98 27.42 -6.13
CA PRO A 285 4.04 28.52 -7.10
C PRO A 285 4.69 28.13 -8.43
N GLN A 286 5.41 27.01 -8.51
CA GLN A 286 6.22 26.63 -9.67
C GLN A 286 5.42 26.04 -10.84
N VAL A 287 4.16 25.64 -10.62
CA VAL A 287 3.31 25.01 -11.63
C VAL A 287 2.13 25.91 -12.01
N SER A 288 1.83 26.00 -13.31
CA SER A 288 0.77 26.88 -13.80
C SER A 288 -0.62 26.39 -13.37
N PRO A 289 -1.61 27.29 -13.17
CA PRO A 289 -2.99 26.90 -12.87
C PRO A 289 -3.58 25.95 -13.92
N ALA A 290 -3.28 26.16 -15.21
CA ALA A 290 -3.75 25.29 -16.28
C ALA A 290 -3.23 23.85 -16.13
N TRP A 291 -1.96 23.68 -15.74
CA TRP A 291 -1.39 22.36 -15.47
C TRP A 291 -2.03 21.70 -14.26
N LYS A 292 -2.26 22.45 -13.18
CA LYS A 292 -2.95 21.98 -11.97
C LYS A 292 -4.35 21.46 -12.32
N VAL A 293 -5.18 22.29 -12.96
CA VAL A 293 -6.56 21.95 -13.32
C VAL A 293 -6.63 20.73 -14.25
N TRP A 294 -5.77 20.67 -15.28
CA TRP A 294 -5.77 19.53 -16.19
C TRP A 294 -5.50 18.21 -15.47
N ASN A 295 -4.44 18.17 -14.66
CA ASN A 295 -4.01 16.96 -13.99
C ASN A 295 -4.97 16.54 -12.87
N THR A 296 -5.44 17.48 -12.05
CA THR A 296 -6.26 17.18 -10.87
C THR A 296 -7.76 17.14 -11.13
N SER A 297 -8.19 17.53 -12.33
CA SER A 297 -9.57 17.31 -12.81
C SER A 297 -9.59 16.19 -13.85
N TYR A 298 -9.37 16.51 -15.13
CA TYR A 298 -9.57 15.56 -16.23
C TYR A 298 -8.71 14.29 -16.12
N GLY A 299 -7.43 14.43 -15.76
CA GLY A 299 -6.54 13.29 -15.53
C GLY A 299 -6.98 12.46 -14.32
N MET A 300 -7.07 13.07 -13.15
CA MET A 300 -7.45 12.41 -11.90
C MET A 300 -8.82 11.72 -11.98
N TYR A 301 -9.82 12.30 -12.64
CA TYR A 301 -11.16 11.71 -12.74
C TYR A 301 -11.17 10.34 -13.44
N LEU A 302 -10.23 10.08 -14.35
CA LEU A 302 -10.09 8.76 -14.98
C LEU A 302 -9.50 7.73 -14.00
N ALA A 303 -8.61 8.14 -13.10
CA ALA A 303 -8.16 7.28 -11.99
C ALA A 303 -9.27 7.06 -10.94
N VAL A 304 -10.08 8.09 -10.66
CA VAL A 304 -11.24 7.98 -9.76
C VAL A 304 -12.28 7.02 -10.34
N LEU A 305 -12.54 7.09 -11.64
CA LEU A 305 -13.43 6.17 -12.35
C LEU A 305 -13.01 4.71 -12.14
N ALA A 306 -11.71 4.42 -12.20
CA ALA A 306 -11.20 3.08 -11.92
C ALA A 306 -11.54 2.60 -10.50
N SER A 307 -11.33 3.47 -9.49
CA SER A 307 -11.71 3.17 -8.11
C SER A 307 -13.22 2.99 -7.95
N MET A 308 -14.05 3.76 -8.64
CA MET A 308 -15.51 3.58 -8.61
C MET A 308 -15.92 2.26 -9.26
N ILE A 309 -15.31 1.87 -10.37
CA ILE A 309 -15.56 0.57 -11.01
C ILE A 309 -15.24 -0.56 -10.02
N HIS A 310 -14.08 -0.53 -9.36
CA HIS A 310 -13.72 -1.55 -8.38
C HIS A 310 -14.63 -1.51 -7.14
N GLY A 311 -14.94 -0.31 -6.64
CA GLY A 311 -15.84 -0.08 -5.51
C GLY A 311 -17.26 -0.60 -5.73
N MET A 312 -17.72 -0.67 -6.99
CA MET A 312 -19.03 -1.25 -7.34
C MET A 312 -18.94 -2.73 -7.73
N THR A 313 -17.91 -3.13 -8.47
CA THR A 313 -17.79 -4.51 -8.96
C THR A 313 -17.44 -5.50 -7.86
N VAL A 314 -16.65 -5.12 -6.84
CA VAL A 314 -16.31 -6.02 -5.72
C VAL A 314 -17.56 -6.37 -4.89
N PRO A 315 -18.34 -5.40 -4.36
CA PRO A 315 -19.56 -5.72 -3.61
C PRO A 315 -20.60 -6.44 -4.46
N ALA A 316 -20.76 -6.05 -5.73
CA ALA A 316 -21.69 -6.72 -6.62
C ALA A 316 -21.28 -8.19 -6.85
N SER A 317 -19.97 -8.48 -6.96
CA SER A 317 -19.48 -9.87 -7.07
C SER A 317 -19.78 -10.68 -5.80
N VAL A 318 -19.67 -10.06 -4.62
CA VAL A 318 -20.08 -10.67 -3.34
C VAL A 318 -21.59 -10.93 -3.32
N GLU A 319 -22.40 -9.95 -3.71
CA GLU A 319 -23.86 -10.09 -3.76
C GLU A 319 -24.29 -11.24 -4.68
N VAL A 320 -23.75 -11.29 -5.91
CA VAL A 320 -24.05 -12.37 -6.86
C VAL A 320 -23.68 -13.74 -6.29
N ALA A 321 -22.52 -13.87 -5.63
CA ALA A 321 -22.09 -15.11 -5.02
C ALA A 321 -23.01 -15.55 -3.88
N GLN A 322 -23.36 -14.62 -2.99
CA GLN A 322 -24.25 -14.87 -1.85
C GLN A 322 -25.67 -15.22 -2.29
N ARG A 323 -26.18 -14.56 -3.34
CA ARG A 323 -27.48 -14.90 -3.94
C ARG A 323 -27.46 -16.29 -4.58
N ARG A 324 -26.35 -16.71 -5.20
CA ARG A 324 -26.17 -18.09 -5.69
C ARG A 324 -26.15 -19.12 -4.55
N HIS A 325 -25.74 -18.72 -3.35
CA HIS A 325 -25.83 -19.54 -2.14
C HIS A 325 -27.23 -19.51 -1.48
N GLY A 326 -28.25 -18.95 -2.15
CA GLY A 326 -29.64 -18.94 -1.69
C GLY A 326 -30.02 -17.76 -0.78
N LEU A 327 -29.13 -16.80 -0.56
CA LEU A 327 -29.39 -15.59 0.23
C LEU A 327 -30.01 -14.47 -0.63
N SER A 328 -31.16 -14.76 -1.25
CA SER A 328 -31.78 -13.91 -2.28
C SER A 328 -33.00 -13.12 -1.83
N LYS A 329 -33.44 -13.22 -0.57
CA LYS A 329 -34.66 -12.55 -0.08
C LYS A 329 -34.44 -11.05 0.07
N GLY A 330 -35.23 -10.27 -0.68
CA GLY A 330 -35.22 -8.82 -0.61
C GLY A 330 -33.88 -8.18 -0.99
N MET A 331 -33.69 -6.94 -0.52
CA MET A 331 -32.55 -6.11 -0.91
C MET A 331 -31.27 -6.44 -0.14
N PHE A 332 -31.36 -6.90 1.11
CA PHE A 332 -30.21 -6.95 2.02
C PHE A 332 -29.93 -8.31 2.69
N GLU A 333 -30.64 -9.39 2.36
CA GLU A 333 -30.34 -10.71 2.95
C GLU A 333 -28.89 -11.14 2.64
N TRP A 334 -28.43 -10.95 1.41
CA TRP A 334 -27.08 -11.29 0.97
C TRP A 334 -25.98 -10.67 1.84
N LEU A 335 -26.23 -9.46 2.36
CA LEU A 335 -25.30 -8.68 3.18
C LEU A 335 -25.48 -8.97 4.67
N THR A 336 -26.71 -9.00 5.16
CA THR A 336 -27.00 -9.24 6.60
C THR A 336 -26.65 -10.66 7.04
N LYS A 337 -26.77 -11.65 6.14
CA LYS A 337 -26.39 -13.05 6.36
C LYS A 337 -24.98 -13.38 5.87
N ALA A 338 -24.19 -12.37 5.49
CA ALA A 338 -22.82 -12.56 5.07
C ALA A 338 -21.92 -13.05 6.23
N PRO A 339 -20.77 -13.67 5.93
CA PRO A 339 -19.94 -14.32 6.95
C PRO A 339 -19.12 -13.29 7.75
N TRP A 340 -19.78 -12.36 8.45
CA TRP A 340 -19.18 -11.33 9.30
C TRP A 340 -18.32 -11.89 10.45
N GLY A 341 -18.55 -13.15 10.84
CA GLY A 341 -17.68 -13.87 11.78
C GLY A 341 -16.32 -14.27 11.20
N ASN A 342 -16.16 -14.24 9.87
CA ASN A 342 -14.89 -14.50 9.20
C ASN A 342 -14.05 -13.21 9.16
N PRO A 343 -12.81 -13.22 9.70
CA PRO A 343 -12.01 -12.00 9.81
C PRO A 343 -11.64 -11.41 8.45
N GLY A 344 -11.46 -12.24 7.41
CA GLY A 344 -11.16 -11.76 6.07
C GLY A 344 -12.35 -11.14 5.36
N PHE A 345 -13.57 -11.62 5.61
CA PHE A 345 -14.79 -10.99 5.08
C PHE A 345 -15.05 -9.65 5.77
N ALA A 346 -14.94 -9.61 7.11
CA ALA A 346 -15.06 -8.38 7.86
C ALA A 346 -14.02 -7.34 7.42
N ALA A 347 -12.77 -7.76 7.21
CA ALA A 347 -11.69 -6.90 6.75
C ALA A 347 -11.94 -6.36 5.35
N LEU A 348 -12.41 -7.20 4.41
CA LEU A 348 -12.81 -6.78 3.06
C LEU A 348 -13.86 -5.66 3.12
N PHE A 349 -14.94 -5.86 3.87
CA PHE A 349 -16.03 -4.88 3.91
C PHE A 349 -15.66 -3.59 4.63
N LEU A 350 -15.00 -3.68 5.79
CA LEU A 350 -14.53 -2.48 6.49
C LEU A 350 -13.52 -1.71 5.64
N SER A 351 -12.59 -2.42 5.00
CA SER A 351 -11.61 -1.80 4.10
C SER A 351 -12.29 -1.07 2.95
N LEU A 352 -13.23 -1.72 2.26
CA LEU A 352 -13.94 -1.14 1.12
C LEU A 352 -14.77 0.09 1.53
N VAL A 353 -15.52 0.00 2.63
CA VAL A 353 -16.38 1.09 3.09
C VAL A 353 -15.55 2.28 3.59
N LEU A 354 -14.57 2.05 4.45
CA LEU A 354 -13.76 3.13 5.00
C LEU A 354 -12.88 3.77 3.93
N PHE A 355 -12.26 2.96 3.06
CA PHE A 355 -11.54 3.49 1.90
C PHE A 355 -12.46 4.31 1.00
N GLY A 356 -13.63 3.78 0.61
CA GLY A 356 -14.51 4.45 -0.36
C GLY A 356 -15.10 5.75 0.17
N PHE A 357 -15.73 5.70 1.34
CA PHE A 357 -16.50 6.83 1.87
C PHE A 357 -15.64 7.84 2.63
N MET A 358 -14.67 7.40 3.42
CA MET A 358 -13.82 8.32 4.18
C MET A 358 -12.58 8.72 3.38
N GLY A 359 -11.91 7.76 2.74
CA GLY A 359 -10.70 8.02 1.96
C GLY A 359 -10.98 8.59 0.55
N GLY A 360 -11.84 7.93 -0.22
CA GLY A 360 -12.07 8.21 -1.63
C GLY A 360 -12.77 9.55 -1.85
N ILE A 361 -13.87 9.79 -1.13
CA ILE A 361 -14.60 11.07 -1.20
C ILE A 361 -13.67 12.23 -0.81
N THR A 362 -12.94 12.11 0.30
CA THR A 362 -12.00 13.18 0.71
C THR A 362 -10.86 13.35 -0.29
N GLY A 363 -10.33 12.26 -0.87
CA GLY A 363 -9.29 12.33 -1.89
C GLY A 363 -9.72 13.08 -3.16
N VAL A 364 -10.92 12.80 -3.65
CA VAL A 364 -11.49 13.53 -4.80
C VAL A 364 -11.65 15.01 -4.47
N THR A 365 -12.19 15.33 -3.29
CA THR A 365 -12.41 16.73 -2.90
C THR A 365 -11.10 17.49 -2.68
N PHE A 366 -10.05 16.87 -2.15
CA PHE A 366 -8.74 17.49 -1.97
C PHE A 366 -7.96 17.66 -3.28
N GLY A 367 -8.35 16.97 -4.36
CA GLY A 367 -7.82 17.25 -5.70
C GLY A 367 -8.34 18.55 -6.31
N ALA A 368 -9.42 19.13 -5.76
CA ALA A 368 -9.91 20.44 -6.18
C ALA A 368 -9.10 21.55 -5.49
N GLU A 369 -8.49 22.44 -6.28
CA GLU A 369 -7.56 23.48 -5.81
C GLU A 369 -8.16 24.36 -4.69
N GLN A 370 -9.41 24.81 -4.84
CA GLN A 370 -10.10 25.64 -3.85
C GLN A 370 -10.25 24.95 -2.49
N VAL A 371 -10.57 23.65 -2.50
CA VAL A 371 -10.72 22.86 -1.26
C VAL A 371 -9.35 22.51 -0.69
N ASN A 372 -8.37 22.24 -1.57
CA ASN A 372 -7.00 21.95 -1.17
C ASN A 372 -6.40 23.12 -0.39
N ILE A 373 -6.53 24.36 -0.87
CA ILE A 373 -5.97 25.55 -0.18
C ILE A 373 -6.43 25.64 1.28
N ILE A 374 -7.67 25.28 1.58
CA ILE A 374 -8.24 25.33 2.94
C ILE A 374 -7.78 24.12 3.78
N SER A 375 -7.49 22.99 3.14
CA SER A 375 -7.18 21.73 3.81
C SER A 375 -5.68 21.42 3.87
N HIS A 376 -4.86 22.10 3.08
CA HIS A 376 -3.45 21.81 2.88
C HIS A 376 -2.69 21.94 4.20
N ASN A 377 -1.90 20.91 4.53
CA ASN A 377 -1.11 20.83 5.77
C ASN A 377 -1.90 21.05 7.07
N THR A 378 -3.20 20.76 7.08
CA THR A 378 -3.98 20.58 8.32
C THR A 378 -4.16 19.09 8.61
N LEU A 379 -4.66 18.76 9.80
CA LEU A 379 -5.01 17.38 10.19
C LEU A 379 -6.06 16.71 9.26
N ARG A 380 -6.69 17.46 8.34
CA ARG A 380 -7.52 16.88 7.28
C ARG A 380 -6.73 15.96 6.36
N ILE A 381 -5.47 16.29 6.05
CA ILE A 381 -4.63 15.48 5.16
C ILE A 381 -4.26 14.14 5.84
N PRO A 382 -3.75 14.11 7.10
CA PRO A 382 -3.68 12.90 7.91
C PRO A 382 -4.98 12.11 8.00
N GLY A 383 -6.12 12.76 8.28
CA GLY A 383 -7.42 12.06 8.33
C GLY A 383 -7.75 11.33 7.03
N HIS A 384 -7.52 11.98 5.88
CA HIS A 384 -7.70 11.38 4.57
C HIS A 384 -6.78 10.18 4.34
N PHE A 385 -5.46 10.33 4.50
CA PHE A 385 -4.56 9.22 4.14
C PHE A 385 -4.59 8.07 5.17
N HIS A 386 -4.98 8.32 6.43
CA HIS A 386 -5.27 7.23 7.36
C HIS A 386 -6.52 6.46 6.93
N SER A 387 -7.51 7.13 6.33
CA SER A 387 -8.69 6.47 5.77
C SER A 387 -8.37 5.66 4.51
N THR A 388 -7.43 6.10 3.67
CA THR A 388 -7.04 5.35 2.47
C THR A 388 -6.06 4.22 2.78
N VAL A 389 -4.91 4.53 3.39
CA VAL A 389 -3.80 3.58 3.55
C VAL A 389 -4.03 2.65 4.74
N VAL A 390 -4.50 3.18 5.86
CA VAL A 390 -4.65 2.38 7.08
C VAL A 390 -6.01 1.67 7.08
N ALA A 391 -7.10 2.42 6.92
CA ALA A 391 -8.43 1.83 6.90
C ALA A 391 -8.68 1.03 5.61
N GLY A 392 -8.15 1.45 4.46
CA GLY A 392 -8.21 0.68 3.23
C GLY A 392 -7.15 -0.42 3.21
N THR A 393 -5.93 -0.08 2.80
CA THR A 393 -4.89 -1.06 2.45
C THR A 393 -4.51 -1.96 3.62
N THR A 394 -4.19 -1.39 4.78
CA THR A 394 -3.71 -2.16 5.94
C THR A 394 -4.77 -3.14 6.45
N LEU A 395 -6.04 -2.74 6.54
CA LEU A 395 -7.13 -3.66 6.89
C LEU A 395 -7.27 -4.81 5.89
N ALA A 396 -7.21 -4.54 4.58
CA ALA A 396 -7.27 -5.60 3.56
C ALA A 396 -6.11 -6.60 3.71
N PHE A 397 -4.90 -6.10 3.94
CA PHE A 397 -3.70 -6.92 4.13
C PHE A 397 -3.75 -7.73 5.44
N MET A 398 -4.28 -7.15 6.52
CA MET A 398 -4.57 -7.87 7.77
C MET A 398 -5.58 -8.99 7.53
N GLY A 399 -6.67 -8.72 6.81
CA GLY A 399 -7.67 -9.72 6.42
C GLY A 399 -7.06 -10.89 5.64
N LEU A 400 -6.22 -10.58 4.66
CA LEU A 400 -5.52 -11.58 3.85
C LEU A 400 -4.58 -12.45 4.68
N THR A 401 -3.92 -11.87 5.69
CA THR A 401 -2.97 -12.58 6.56
C THR A 401 -3.62 -13.81 7.23
N TYR A 402 -4.91 -13.74 7.59
CA TYR A 402 -5.62 -14.87 8.20
C TYR A 402 -5.80 -16.08 7.28
N PHE A 403 -5.75 -15.88 5.95
CA PHE A 403 -5.76 -16.96 4.97
C PHE A 403 -4.34 -17.38 4.56
N VAL A 404 -3.40 -16.43 4.50
CA VAL A 404 -2.02 -16.70 4.11
C VAL A 404 -1.25 -17.43 5.22
N VAL A 405 -1.55 -17.22 6.50
CA VAL A 405 -0.88 -17.92 7.61
C VAL A 405 -1.06 -19.45 7.53
N PRO A 406 -2.29 -19.99 7.39
CA PRO A 406 -2.47 -21.42 7.15
C PRO A 406 -1.78 -21.93 5.88
N LEU A 407 -1.80 -21.15 4.80
CA LEU A 407 -1.24 -21.53 3.49
C LEU A 407 0.30 -21.57 3.50
N ILE A 408 0.94 -20.52 4.00
CA ILE A 408 2.38 -20.27 3.95
C ILE A 408 3.07 -20.74 5.23
N TRP A 409 2.56 -20.43 6.42
CA TRP A 409 3.20 -20.88 7.67
C TRP A 409 2.78 -22.28 8.08
N ARG A 410 1.70 -22.84 7.51
CA ARG A 410 1.14 -24.15 7.89
C ARG A 410 0.79 -24.18 9.38
N ARG A 411 0.27 -23.06 9.88
CA ARG A 411 -0.16 -22.88 11.27
C ARG A 411 -1.63 -22.48 11.29
N ARG A 412 -2.37 -23.00 12.27
CA ARG A 412 -3.74 -22.57 12.54
C ARG A 412 -3.75 -21.23 13.26
N ILE A 413 -4.80 -20.44 13.05
CA ILE A 413 -5.07 -19.26 13.87
C ILE A 413 -5.51 -19.73 15.26
N VAL A 414 -4.80 -19.29 16.31
CA VAL A 414 -5.00 -19.77 17.68
C VAL A 414 -6.36 -19.36 18.24
N ALA A 415 -6.78 -18.10 17.99
CA ALA A 415 -8.03 -17.54 18.48
C ALA A 415 -8.81 -16.87 17.34
N PRO A 416 -9.59 -17.63 16.54
CA PRO A 416 -10.31 -17.08 15.38
C PRO A 416 -11.30 -15.97 15.74
N LYS A 417 -11.96 -16.05 16.91
CA LYS A 417 -12.86 -14.99 17.39
C LYS A 417 -12.10 -13.70 17.70
N LEU A 418 -10.88 -13.80 18.26
CA LEU A 418 -10.04 -12.64 18.54
C LEU A 418 -9.48 -12.02 17.25
N ALA A 419 -9.15 -12.85 16.25
CA ALA A 419 -8.78 -12.37 14.92
C ALA A 419 -9.89 -11.53 14.28
N THR A 420 -11.14 -11.99 14.37
CA THR A 420 -12.31 -11.21 13.89
C THR A 420 -12.50 -9.94 14.71
N LEU A 421 -12.43 -10.02 16.05
CA LEU A 421 -12.55 -8.86 16.92
C LEU A 421 -11.46 -7.81 16.63
N GLN A 422 -10.21 -8.23 16.40
CA GLN A 422 -9.10 -7.34 16.05
C GLN A 422 -9.44 -6.51 14.81
N VAL A 423 -10.01 -7.12 13.77
CA VAL A 423 -10.38 -6.43 12.53
C VAL A 423 -11.41 -5.32 12.80
N TYR A 424 -12.42 -5.60 13.61
CA TYR A 424 -13.43 -4.61 13.99
C TYR A 424 -12.84 -3.50 14.87
N VAL A 425 -12.09 -3.85 15.91
CA VAL A 425 -11.47 -2.88 16.81
C VAL A 425 -10.52 -1.96 16.04
N PHE A 426 -9.69 -2.53 15.17
CA PHE A 426 -8.78 -1.75 14.34
C PHE A 426 -9.54 -0.86 13.35
N GLY A 427 -10.50 -1.41 12.61
CA GLY A 427 -11.27 -0.63 11.62
C GLY A 427 -12.09 0.49 12.22
N ILE A 428 -12.83 0.22 13.29
CA ILE A 428 -13.62 1.22 14.00
C ILE A 428 -12.69 2.26 14.67
N GLY A 429 -11.59 1.81 15.29
CA GLY A 429 -10.62 2.71 15.91
C GLY A 429 -10.01 3.68 14.90
N ILE A 430 -9.59 3.21 13.73
CA ILE A 430 -9.07 4.06 12.66
C ILE A 430 -10.16 4.98 12.10
N ALA A 431 -11.40 4.52 11.97
CA ALA A 431 -12.50 5.38 11.54
C ALA A 431 -12.71 6.55 12.52
N ILE A 432 -12.76 6.28 13.83
CA ILE A 432 -12.88 7.32 14.86
C ILE A 432 -11.69 8.27 14.82
N PHE A 433 -10.48 7.74 14.71
CA PHE A 433 -9.25 8.52 14.69
C PHE A 433 -9.17 9.44 13.45
N ALA A 434 -9.43 8.90 12.27
CA ALA A 434 -9.41 9.64 11.02
C ALA A 434 -10.53 10.70 10.95
N ALA A 435 -11.71 10.39 11.49
CA ALA A 435 -12.79 11.36 11.65
C ALA A 435 -12.37 12.50 12.58
N GLY A 436 -11.79 12.19 13.75
CA GLY A 436 -11.28 13.19 14.69
C GLY A 436 -10.21 14.10 14.09
N MET A 437 -9.25 13.54 13.35
CA MET A 437 -8.25 14.29 12.60
C MET A 437 -8.89 15.22 11.56
N THR A 438 -9.86 14.70 10.79
CA THR A 438 -10.57 15.48 9.77
C THR A 438 -11.36 16.63 10.39
N THR A 439 -12.04 16.39 11.52
CA THR A 439 -12.76 17.42 12.26
C THR A 439 -11.81 18.48 12.79
N ALA A 440 -10.73 18.10 13.47
CA ALA A 440 -9.74 19.04 14.00
C ALA A 440 -9.10 19.88 12.88
N GLY A 441 -8.72 19.26 11.76
CA GLY A 441 -8.16 19.99 10.62
C GLY A 441 -9.17 20.90 9.91
N SER A 442 -10.48 20.65 10.05
CA SER A 442 -11.52 21.58 9.56
C SER A 442 -11.57 22.87 10.38
N TYR A 443 -11.03 22.86 11.60
CA TYR A 443 -10.74 24.04 12.41
C TYR A 443 -9.30 24.55 12.22
N ALA A 444 -8.66 24.21 11.10
CA ALA A 444 -7.30 24.62 10.74
C ALA A 444 -6.19 24.17 11.70
N VAL A 445 -6.41 23.11 12.48
CA VAL A 445 -5.32 22.50 13.28
C VAL A 445 -4.28 21.89 12.35
N PRO A 446 -3.00 22.31 12.43
CA PRO A 446 -1.92 21.78 11.60
C PRO A 446 -1.51 20.36 12.01
#